data_AF-A0A142X6E2-F1
#
_entry.id   AF-A0A142X6E2-F1
#
_cell.length_a   1.000
_cell.length_b   1.000
_cell.length_c   1.000
_cell.angle_alpha   90.00
_cell.angle_beta   90.00
_cell.angle_gamma   90.00
#
_symmetry.space_group_name_H-M   'P 1'
#
loop_
_entity.id
_entity.type
_entity.pdbx_description
1 polymer ?
#
loop_
_entity_poly.entity_id
_entity_poly.type
_entity_poly.pdbx_seq_one_letter_code
_entity_poly.pdbx_strand_id
1 'polypeptide(L)'
;MNLTIMSVDYHRNGIAGAPFHAVIFDDPEQDLMLGIVFQQEHHVAVFNLTKLANHDIAFGSNSWRGDRYEPHLREAITKHNLQAAAPADVTTLTPFDDYEISGVREFGCGTDRFCERVPDEEATFWSLYGHIPGKGAQCIGDFKSRSCAEEVYFLITKTDYNAPRLNEGAQP
;
A
#
# COMPACT_ATOMS: atom_id res chain seq x y z
N MET A 1 -27.70 14.72 -5.39
CA MET A 1 -27.14 14.02 -6.56
C MET A 1 -26.92 12.57 -6.16
N ASN A 2 -27.18 11.60 -7.02
CA ASN A 2 -26.94 10.18 -6.71
C ASN A 2 -25.83 9.66 -7.62
N LEU A 3 -24.60 9.74 -7.14
CA LEU A 3 -23.41 9.33 -7.89
C LEU A 3 -23.05 7.89 -7.55
N THR A 4 -22.68 7.10 -8.56
CA THR A 4 -22.14 5.76 -8.33
C THR A 4 -20.62 5.83 -8.39
N ILE A 5 -19.95 5.66 -7.26
CA ILE A 5 -18.48 5.68 -7.20
C ILE A 5 -17.93 4.35 -7.72
N MET A 6 -17.04 4.43 -8.71
CA MET A 6 -16.46 3.24 -9.35
C MET A 6 -15.03 2.97 -8.86
N SER A 7 -14.24 4.03 -8.71
CA SER A 7 -12.84 3.91 -8.27
C SER A 7 -12.39 5.18 -7.57
N VAL A 8 -11.53 5.02 -6.57
CA VAL A 8 -10.84 6.10 -5.85
C VAL A 8 -9.38 5.69 -5.74
N ASP A 9 -8.48 6.62 -6.01
CA ASP A 9 -7.05 6.42 -5.81
C ASP A 9 -6.38 7.71 -5.32
N TYR A 10 -5.28 7.57 -4.59
CA TYR A 10 -4.53 8.69 -4.03
C TYR A 10 -3.20 8.90 -4.75
N HIS A 11 -3.02 10.11 -5.27
CA HIS A 11 -1.90 10.44 -6.14
C HIS A 11 -1.08 11.59 -5.55
N ARG A 12 0.22 11.57 -5.84
CA ARG A 12 1.10 12.75 -5.74
C ARG A 12 1.72 12.98 -7.10
N ASN A 13 1.48 14.14 -7.71
CA ASN A 13 2.01 14.47 -9.03
C ASN A 13 3.53 14.67 -8.97
N GLY A 14 4.29 13.58 -9.02
CA GLY A 14 5.74 13.58 -8.86
C GLY A 14 6.19 13.77 -7.40
N ILE A 15 7.49 14.02 -7.20
CA ILE A 15 8.11 14.09 -5.86
C ILE A 15 7.57 15.27 -5.03
N ALA A 16 7.25 16.39 -5.68
CA ALA A 16 6.85 17.65 -5.03
C ALA A 16 5.45 18.17 -5.42
N GLY A 17 4.65 17.38 -6.14
CA GLY A 17 3.31 17.81 -6.55
C GLY A 17 2.32 17.88 -5.40
N ALA A 18 1.32 18.76 -5.54
CA ALA A 18 0.20 18.81 -4.61
C ALA A 18 -0.53 17.45 -4.61
N PRO A 19 -0.78 16.86 -3.43
CA PRO A 19 -1.51 15.60 -3.33
C PRO A 19 -2.98 15.79 -3.70
N PHE A 20 -3.56 14.78 -4.36
CA PHE A 20 -4.96 14.76 -4.75
C PHE A 20 -5.48 13.33 -4.82
N HIS A 21 -6.80 13.19 -4.79
CA HIS A 21 -7.46 11.94 -5.10
C HIS A 21 -8.03 12.01 -6.51
N ALA A 22 -7.86 10.92 -7.27
CA ALA A 22 -8.56 10.70 -8.52
C ALA A 22 -9.78 9.82 -8.23
N VAL A 23 -10.96 10.25 -8.68
CA VAL A 23 -12.22 9.54 -8.44
C VAL A 23 -12.93 9.33 -9.77
N ILE A 24 -13.18 8.07 -10.14
CA ILE A 24 -14.03 7.72 -11.28
C ILE A 24 -15.43 7.42 -10.74
N PHE A 25 -16.44 8.05 -11.31
CA PHE A 25 -17.82 7.90 -10.89
C PHE A 25 -18.78 8.05 -12.06
N ASP A 26 -19.95 7.42 -11.95
CA ASP A 26 -21.07 7.58 -12.87
C ASP A 26 -22.01 8.66 -12.35
N ASP A 27 -22.30 9.64 -13.20
CA ASP A 27 -23.33 10.65 -13.00
C ASP A 27 -24.50 10.34 -13.96
N PRO A 28 -25.72 10.05 -13.47
CA PRO A 28 -26.85 9.70 -14.32
C PRO A 28 -27.17 10.72 -15.42
N GLU A 29 -26.77 11.98 -15.24
CA GLU A 29 -26.99 13.04 -16.23
C GLU A 29 -25.80 13.22 -17.19
N GLN A 30 -24.60 12.84 -16.76
CA GLN A 30 -23.35 13.16 -17.47
C GLN A 30 -22.53 11.92 -17.84
N ASP A 31 -23.02 10.70 -17.57
CA ASP A 31 -22.33 9.42 -17.80
C ASP A 31 -21.04 9.33 -16.95
N LEU A 32 -20.02 8.63 -17.45
CA LEU A 32 -18.76 8.39 -16.77
C LEU A 32 -17.89 9.65 -16.61
N MET A 33 -17.56 9.97 -15.35
CA MET A 33 -16.87 11.19 -14.94
C MET A 33 -15.57 10.89 -14.18
N LEU A 34 -14.64 11.85 -14.22
CA LEU A 34 -13.40 11.90 -13.46
C LEU A 34 -13.39 13.15 -12.58
N GLY A 35 -13.25 12.96 -11.28
CA GLY A 35 -13.01 14.01 -10.29
C GLY A 35 -11.56 14.01 -9.81
N ILE A 36 -10.89 15.15 -9.92
CA ILE A 36 -9.58 15.41 -9.33
C ILE A 36 -9.80 16.28 -8.10
N VAL A 37 -9.60 15.72 -6.91
CA VAL A 37 -9.91 16.35 -5.62
C VAL A 37 -8.62 16.64 -4.87
N PHE A 38 -8.23 17.90 -4.80
CA PHE A 38 -7.07 18.31 -4.00
C PHE A 38 -7.42 18.33 -2.51
N GLN A 39 -6.39 18.27 -1.66
CA GLN A 39 -6.58 18.36 -0.20
C GLN A 39 -7.23 19.68 0.22
N GLN A 40 -6.89 20.78 -0.45
CA GLN A 40 -7.49 22.09 -0.20
C GLN A 40 -8.98 22.11 -0.58
N GLU A 41 -9.81 22.73 0.25
CA GLU A 41 -11.24 22.93 -0.02
C GLU A 41 -11.45 23.76 -1.29
N HIS A 42 -12.54 23.50 -2.01
CA HIS A 42 -12.93 24.17 -3.25
C HIS A 42 -11.96 24.00 -4.42
N HIS A 43 -10.97 23.11 -4.29
CA HIS A 43 -10.04 22.76 -5.36
C HIS A 43 -10.40 21.38 -5.91
N VAL A 44 -11.45 21.37 -6.74
CA VAL A 44 -11.96 20.16 -7.39
C VAL A 44 -12.15 20.43 -8.88
N ALA A 45 -11.54 19.60 -9.73
CA ALA A 45 -11.76 19.61 -11.16
C ALA A 45 -12.55 18.36 -11.56
N VAL A 46 -13.54 18.54 -12.44
CA VAL A 46 -14.43 17.45 -12.87
C VAL A 46 -14.53 17.45 -14.39
N PHE A 47 -14.34 16.27 -14.99
CA PHE A 47 -14.31 16.04 -16.43
C PHE A 47 -15.16 14.83 -16.79
N ASN A 48 -15.75 14.80 -17.99
CA ASN A 48 -16.33 13.58 -18.54
C ASN A 48 -15.23 12.77 -19.26
N LEU A 49 -15.16 11.47 -18.97
CA LEU A 49 -14.10 10.61 -19.47
C LEU A 49 -14.22 10.31 -20.96
N THR A 50 -15.43 10.14 -21.48
CA THR A 50 -15.67 9.96 -22.92
C THR A 50 -15.26 11.20 -23.72
N LYS A 51 -15.51 12.40 -23.18
CA LYS A 51 -15.06 13.65 -23.79
C LYS A 51 -13.54 13.81 -23.75
N LEU A 52 -12.90 13.47 -22.61
CA LEU A 52 -11.44 13.44 -22.52
C LEU A 52 -10.82 12.48 -23.53
N ALA A 53 -11.40 11.28 -23.70
CA ALA A 53 -10.96 10.30 -24.68
C ALA A 53 -11.05 10.81 -26.13
N ASN A 54 -12.01 11.72 -26.40
CA ASN A 54 -12.15 12.42 -27.68
C ASN A 54 -11.33 13.73 -27.75
N HIS A 55 -10.38 13.91 -26.83
CA HIS A 55 -9.48 15.06 -26.74
C HIS A 55 -10.17 16.41 -26.48
N ASP A 56 -11.41 16.40 -25.97
CA ASP A 56 -12.08 17.64 -25.56
C ASP A 56 -11.61 18.06 -24.17
N ILE A 57 -10.74 19.07 -24.14
CA ILE A 57 -10.22 19.69 -22.92
C ILE A 57 -10.69 21.14 -22.76
N ALA A 58 -11.68 21.56 -23.55
CA ALA A 58 -12.07 22.96 -23.62
C ALA A 58 -12.95 23.38 -22.42
N PHE A 59 -12.66 24.57 -21.88
CA PHE A 59 -13.51 25.21 -20.87
C PHE A 59 -14.91 25.47 -21.44
N GLY A 60 -15.93 25.16 -20.63
CA GLY A 60 -17.34 25.24 -21.02
C GLY A 60 -17.85 24.04 -21.82
N SER A 61 -16.97 23.15 -22.30
CA SER A 61 -17.36 21.90 -22.97
C SER A 61 -17.14 20.67 -22.09
N ASN A 62 -15.96 20.56 -21.49
CA ASN A 62 -15.57 19.43 -20.65
C ASN A 62 -15.10 19.91 -19.27
N SER A 63 -15.79 20.88 -18.68
CA SER A 63 -15.42 21.46 -17.38
C SER A 63 -16.65 21.70 -16.52
N TRP A 64 -16.92 20.80 -15.58
CA TRP A 64 -18.07 20.92 -14.67
C TRP A 64 -17.70 21.68 -13.41
N ARG A 65 -18.72 22.25 -12.78
CA ARG A 65 -18.62 22.95 -11.51
C ARG A 65 -18.24 21.97 -10.39
N GLY A 66 -16.95 21.95 -10.02
CA GLY A 66 -16.42 21.07 -8.98
C GLY A 66 -17.11 21.21 -7.63
N ASP A 67 -17.59 22.41 -7.28
CA ASP A 67 -18.31 22.69 -6.03
C ASP A 67 -19.62 21.88 -5.89
N ARG A 68 -20.24 21.47 -7.01
CA ARG A 68 -21.45 20.63 -6.97
C ARG A 68 -21.15 19.17 -6.63
N TYR A 69 -19.95 18.70 -6.96
CA TYR A 69 -19.53 17.31 -6.78
C TYR A 69 -18.71 17.14 -5.49
N GLU A 70 -18.00 18.18 -5.05
CA GLU A 70 -17.05 18.15 -3.93
C GLU A 70 -17.59 17.45 -2.67
N PRO A 71 -18.79 17.75 -2.14
CA PRO A 71 -19.28 17.09 -0.94
C PRO A 71 -19.40 15.58 -1.09
N HIS A 72 -19.92 15.12 -2.23
CA HIS A 72 -20.12 13.71 -2.53
C HIS A 72 -18.78 12.99 -2.78
N LEU A 73 -17.86 13.63 -3.49
CA LEU A 73 -16.53 13.06 -3.76
C LEU A 73 -15.70 12.95 -2.49
N ARG A 74 -15.74 13.96 -1.60
CA ARG A 74 -15.03 13.91 -0.31
C ARG A 74 -15.62 12.85 0.62
N GLU A 75 -16.94 12.67 0.62
CA GLU A 75 -17.59 11.58 1.35
C GLU A 75 -17.12 10.21 0.83
N ALA A 76 -17.07 10.04 -0.49
CA ALA A 76 -16.59 8.82 -1.13
C ALA A 76 -15.12 8.52 -0.79
N ILE A 77 -14.25 9.51 -0.86
CA ILE A 77 -12.83 9.41 -0.47
C ILE A 77 -12.72 9.01 1.00
N THR A 78 -13.52 9.61 1.88
CA THR A 78 -13.51 9.27 3.31
C THR A 78 -13.91 7.81 3.53
N LYS A 79 -14.99 7.35 2.87
CA LYS A 79 -15.42 5.93 2.95
C LYS A 79 -14.34 4.99 2.41
N HIS A 80 -13.73 5.34 1.29
CA HIS A 80 -12.64 4.56 0.70
C HIS A 80 -11.43 4.46 1.64
N ASN A 81 -11.01 5.58 2.23
CA ASN A 81 -9.92 5.60 3.19
C ASN A 81 -10.26 4.83 4.47
N LEU A 82 -11.51 4.88 4.93
CA LEU A 82 -11.97 4.06 6.06
C LEU A 82 -12.01 2.57 5.73
N GLN A 83 -12.26 2.19 4.48
CA GLN A 83 -12.17 0.79 4.03
C GLN A 83 -10.72 0.33 3.86
N ALA A 84 -9.84 1.21 3.38
CA ALA A 84 -8.41 0.95 3.27
C ALA A 84 -7.70 0.93 4.64
N ALA A 85 -8.18 1.74 5.59
CA ALA A 85 -7.70 1.81 6.97
C ALA A 85 -8.49 0.91 7.93
N ALA A 86 -9.59 0.29 7.48
CA ALA A 86 -10.22 -0.78 8.23
C ALA A 86 -9.15 -1.84 8.47
N PRO A 87 -9.05 -2.40 9.70
CA PRO A 87 -8.14 -3.51 9.92
C PRO A 87 -8.49 -4.56 8.87
N ALA A 88 -7.53 -4.90 8.00
CA ALA A 88 -7.68 -5.98 7.03
C ALA A 88 -8.39 -7.12 7.75
N ASP A 89 -9.51 -7.57 7.18
CA ASP A 89 -10.38 -8.57 7.77
C ASP A 89 -9.53 -9.67 8.43
N VAL A 90 -9.46 -9.62 9.77
CA VAL A 90 -8.51 -10.42 10.57
C VAL A 90 -8.80 -11.92 10.39
N THR A 91 -9.94 -12.26 9.79
CA THR A 91 -10.33 -13.62 9.42
C THR A 91 -9.63 -14.17 8.16
N THR A 92 -8.82 -13.36 7.46
CA THR A 92 -8.04 -13.78 6.26
C THR A 92 -6.52 -13.57 6.40
N LEU A 93 -5.99 -13.46 7.62
CA LEU A 93 -4.55 -13.45 7.83
C LEU A 93 -3.97 -14.80 7.39
N THR A 94 -3.29 -14.82 6.25
CA THR A 94 -2.50 -15.98 5.82
C THR A 94 -1.35 -16.13 6.81
N PRO A 95 -1.27 -17.24 7.57
CA PRO A 95 -0.15 -17.46 8.47
C PRO A 95 1.14 -17.57 7.67
N PHE A 96 2.26 -17.24 8.32
CA PHE A 96 3.57 -17.50 7.73
C PHE A 96 3.82 -19.00 7.64
N ASP A 97 4.35 -19.47 6.51
CA ASP A 97 4.69 -20.88 6.26
C ASP A 97 6.15 -21.19 6.54
N ASP A 98 7.03 -20.19 6.49
CA ASP A 98 8.43 -20.28 6.89
C ASP A 98 8.90 -18.95 7.50
N TYR A 99 10.06 -18.98 8.16
CA TYR A 99 10.72 -17.80 8.70
C TYR A 99 12.21 -17.81 8.36
N GLU A 100 12.77 -16.62 8.18
CA GLU A 100 14.18 -16.42 7.83
C GLU A 100 14.76 -15.30 8.68
N ILE A 101 15.96 -15.51 9.23
CA ILE A 101 16.78 -14.46 9.84
C ILE A 101 17.92 -14.12 8.88
N SER A 102 18.06 -12.85 8.51
CA SER A 102 19.13 -12.39 7.63
C SER A 102 19.94 -11.28 8.30
N GLY A 103 21.27 -11.30 8.09
CA GLY A 103 22.14 -10.16 8.39
C GLY A 103 21.90 -9.02 7.41
N VAL A 104 21.79 -7.79 7.92
CA VAL A 104 21.46 -6.60 7.13
C VAL A 104 22.42 -5.46 7.43
N ARG A 105 22.78 -4.73 6.38
CA ARG A 105 23.60 -3.52 6.46
C ARG A 105 22.87 -2.34 5.87
N GLU A 106 22.88 -1.22 6.60
CA GLU A 106 22.43 0.06 6.09
C GLU A 106 23.55 0.70 5.27
N PHE A 107 23.22 1.07 4.04
CA PHE A 107 24.09 1.83 3.14
C PHE A 107 23.51 3.25 2.98
N GLY A 108 24.40 4.23 2.88
CA GLY A 108 24.02 5.63 2.70
C GLY A 108 24.83 6.27 1.58
N CYS A 109 24.13 6.98 0.68
CA CYS A 109 24.75 7.90 -0.27
C CYS A 109 24.01 9.24 -0.21
N GLY A 110 24.56 10.20 0.53
CA GLY A 110 23.90 11.49 0.74
C GLY A 110 22.69 11.38 1.67
N THR A 111 21.51 11.79 1.21
CA THR A 111 20.25 11.73 1.98
C THR A 111 19.54 10.39 1.86
N ASP A 112 19.93 9.57 0.88
CA ASP A 112 19.27 8.29 0.62
C ASP A 112 19.93 7.18 1.46
N ARG A 113 19.08 6.43 2.16
CA ARG A 113 19.47 5.26 2.93
C ARG A 113 18.69 4.05 2.44
N PHE A 114 19.39 2.95 2.25
CA PHE A 114 18.79 1.67 1.88
C PHE A 114 19.47 0.55 2.65
N CYS A 115 18.74 -0.55 2.82
CA CYS A 115 19.21 -1.72 3.55
C CYS A 115 19.38 -2.88 2.58
N GLU A 116 20.49 -3.60 2.67
CA GLU A 116 20.76 -4.79 1.87
C GLU A 116 21.12 -5.97 2.78
N ARG A 117 20.73 -7.17 2.34
CA ARG A 117 21.18 -8.41 2.99
C ARG A 117 22.67 -8.62 2.75
N VAL A 118 23.40 -8.96 3.80
CA VAL A 118 24.84 -9.16 3.76
C VAL A 118 25.22 -10.42 4.54
N PRO A 119 26.43 -10.97 4.34
CA PRO A 119 26.96 -12.02 5.22
C PRO A 119 26.94 -11.61 6.69
N ASP A 120 26.86 -12.59 7.60
CA ASP A 120 26.74 -12.34 9.05
C ASP A 120 27.87 -11.47 9.60
N GLU A 121 29.08 -11.65 9.07
CA GLU A 121 30.28 -10.89 9.43
C GLU A 121 30.22 -9.41 9.03
N GLU A 122 29.37 -9.06 8.07
CA GLU A 122 29.18 -7.69 7.58
C GLU A 122 27.90 -7.04 8.12
N ALA A 123 27.08 -7.81 8.83
CA ALA A 123 25.79 -7.36 9.35
C ALA A 123 25.95 -6.27 10.40
N THR A 124 25.15 -5.21 10.26
CA THR A 124 25.03 -4.14 11.27
C THR A 124 23.80 -4.33 12.16
N PHE A 125 22.81 -5.11 11.68
CA PHE A 125 21.64 -5.57 12.42
C PHE A 125 21.07 -6.83 11.74
N TRP A 126 20.07 -7.45 12.35
CA TRP A 126 19.43 -8.67 11.86
C TRP A 126 17.93 -8.46 11.71
N SER A 127 17.38 -8.87 10.57
CA SER A 127 15.95 -8.80 10.32
C SER A 127 15.34 -10.20 10.35
N LEU A 128 14.23 -10.36 11.05
CA LEU A 128 13.40 -11.56 11.02
C LEU A 128 12.28 -11.37 9.99
N TYR A 129 12.16 -12.29 9.06
CA TYR A 129 11.13 -12.31 8.04
C TYR A 129 10.20 -13.50 8.23
N GLY A 130 8.90 -13.29 7.96
CA GLY A 130 7.93 -14.36 7.76
C GLY A 130 7.59 -14.48 6.28
N HIS A 131 7.59 -15.69 5.75
CA HIS A 131 7.21 -15.97 4.36
C HIS A 131 5.72 -16.24 4.26
N ILE A 132 5.08 -15.65 3.26
CA ILE A 132 3.67 -15.88 2.94
C ILE A 132 3.61 -16.62 1.59
N PRO A 133 2.93 -17.78 1.52
CA PRO A 133 2.80 -18.55 0.28
C PRO A 133 2.37 -17.66 -0.90
N GLY A 134 3.19 -17.60 -1.94
CA GLY A 134 2.91 -16.84 -3.17
C GLY A 134 2.95 -15.31 -3.04
N LYS A 135 3.30 -14.75 -1.87
CA LYS A 135 3.39 -13.29 -1.63
C LYS A 135 4.79 -12.82 -1.20
N GLY A 136 5.72 -13.75 -0.94
CA GLY A 136 7.11 -13.44 -0.58
C GLY A 136 7.31 -13.22 0.92
N ALA A 137 8.37 -12.50 1.28
CA ALA A 137 8.78 -12.29 2.67
C ALA A 137 8.32 -10.94 3.22
N GLN A 138 7.85 -10.92 4.47
CA GLN A 138 7.50 -9.71 5.21
C GLN A 138 8.40 -9.56 6.42
N CYS A 139 8.99 -8.37 6.62
CA CYS A 139 9.80 -8.09 7.81
C CYS A 139 8.90 -8.03 9.04
N ILE A 140 9.19 -8.87 10.03
CA ILE A 140 8.53 -8.93 11.33
C ILE A 140 9.20 -7.96 12.30
N GLY A 141 10.53 -7.80 12.21
CA GLY A 141 11.27 -6.85 13.02
C GLY A 141 12.78 -6.85 12.76
N ASP A 142 13.40 -5.75 13.16
CA ASP A 142 14.85 -5.51 13.08
C ASP A 142 15.46 -5.53 14.49
N PHE A 143 16.58 -6.23 14.63
CA PHE A 143 17.20 -6.56 15.90
C PHE A 143 18.69 -6.21 15.90
N LYS A 144 19.16 -5.68 17.03
CA LYS A 144 20.59 -5.33 17.21
C LYS A 144 21.54 -6.52 17.21
N SER A 145 21.04 -7.74 17.43
CA SER A 145 21.85 -8.95 17.46
C SER A 145 21.09 -10.13 16.86
N ARG A 146 21.83 -11.09 16.27
CA ARG A 146 21.25 -12.33 15.76
C ARG A 146 20.49 -13.09 16.84
N SER A 147 21.06 -13.18 18.03
CA SER A 147 20.46 -13.88 19.18
C SER A 147 19.10 -13.30 19.57
N CYS A 148 18.92 -11.98 19.47
CA CYS A 148 17.61 -11.36 19.72
C CYS A 148 16.57 -11.75 18.64
N ALA A 149 16.98 -11.84 17.37
CA ALA A 149 16.09 -12.31 16.31
C ALA A 149 15.72 -13.79 16.50
N GLU A 150 16.68 -14.61 16.91
CA GLU A 150 16.48 -16.04 17.23
C GLU A 150 15.56 -16.24 18.44
N GLU A 151 15.66 -15.40 19.47
CA GLU A 151 14.75 -15.42 20.62
C GLU A 151 13.30 -15.13 20.21
N VAL A 152 13.08 -14.12 19.37
CA VAL A 152 11.73 -13.82 18.84
C VAL A 152 11.24 -14.95 17.93
N TYR A 153 12.10 -15.51 17.08
CA TYR A 153 11.76 -16.69 16.29
C TYR A 153 11.31 -17.85 17.18
N PHE A 154 12.04 -18.16 18.25
CA PHE A 154 11.66 -19.22 19.19
C PHE A 154 10.33 -18.91 19.88
N LEU A 155 10.10 -17.65 20.26
CA LEU A 155 8.82 -17.26 20.87
C LEU A 155 7.64 -17.48 19.94
N ILE A 156 7.81 -17.28 18.62
CA ILE A 156 6.79 -17.50 17.60
C ILE A 156 6.61 -18.99 17.29
N THR A 157 7.70 -19.69 16.98
CA THR A 157 7.66 -21.05 16.39
C THR A 157 7.80 -22.17 17.42
N LYS A 158 8.23 -21.85 18.65
CA LYS A 158 8.58 -22.81 19.71
C LYS A 158 9.68 -23.79 19.30
N THR A 159 10.52 -23.42 18.33
CA THR A 159 11.61 -24.24 17.80
C THR A 159 12.90 -23.42 17.79
N ASP A 160 14.06 -24.06 17.98
CA ASP A 160 15.35 -23.41 17.82
C ASP A 160 15.64 -23.18 16.33
N TYR A 161 16.11 -21.99 15.96
CA TYR A 161 16.34 -21.64 14.55
C TYR A 161 17.33 -22.58 13.84
N ASN A 162 18.33 -23.07 14.57
CA ASN A 162 19.35 -23.98 14.06
C ASN A 162 19.02 -25.46 14.29
N ALA A 163 17.84 -25.79 14.84
CA ALA A 163 17.43 -27.18 14.96
C ALA A 163 17.25 -27.79 13.56
N PRO A 164 17.65 -29.06 13.35
CA PRO A 164 17.37 -29.74 12.11
C PRO A 164 15.86 -29.75 11.88
N ARG A 165 15.40 -29.19 10.75
CA ARG A 165 14.00 -29.28 10.33
C ARG A 165 13.66 -30.76 10.29
N LEU A 166 12.68 -31.20 11.09
CA LEU A 166 12.21 -32.58 11.04
C LEU A 166 11.73 -32.83 9.61
N ASN A 167 12.35 -33.80 8.92
CA ASN A 167 11.96 -34.18 7.57
C ASN A 167 10.49 -34.64 7.59
N GLU A 168 9.57 -33.79 7.13
CA GLU A 168 8.21 -34.20 6.74
C GLU A 168 8.31 -35.01 5.45
N GLY A 169 8.73 -36.27 5.55
CA GLY A 169 9.05 -37.08 4.38
C GLY A 169 9.12 -38.59 4.60
N ALA A 170 8.53 -39.11 5.68
CA ALA A 170 8.33 -40.55 5.85
C ALA A 170 6.84 -40.82 6.12
N GLN A 171 6.05 -40.92 5.06
CA GLN A 171 4.78 -41.64 5.12
C GLN A 171 5.04 -43.12 4.81
N PRO A 172 4.44 -44.06 5.57
CA PRO A 172 4.42 -45.48 5.26
C PRO A 172 3.56 -45.82 4.04
#